data_AF-A0A951DVD6-F1
#
_entry.id   AF-A0A951DVD6-F1
#
_cell.length_a   1.000
_cell.length_b   1.000
_cell.length_c   1.000
_cell.angle_alpha   90.00
_cell.angle_beta   90.00
_cell.angle_gamma   90.00
#
_symmetry.space_group_name_H-M   'P 1'
#
loop_
_entity.id
_entity.type
_entity.pdbx_description
1 polymer ?
#
loop_
_entity_poly.entity_id
_entity_poly.type
_entity_poly.pdbx_seq_one_letter_code
_entity_poly.pdbx_strand_id
1 'polypeptide(L)'
;MPSRAHALGTACHVRCRGGAYGCLAYPGTTGADFIDYVIADEIVLPLDQQPFWSEKIVHLPDCYQVNDTKRPIAERTPTRRECGLPERGFVFCSFNNTYKITPPLFDIWIGLLHKVEGSVLWLFRDNAAAERNLRQEAIARGIDPSRLVFADRLKLAEHLARHRLADLFLDTLPYNAHTTASDALWVGLPVLTCLGKAFAARVAGSLLHAVGLPELVTKSLDEYEALALKLAREPLLLLSYRSRLAKNRSTAPLFNTERFRQHLERAYHTMLDIKRRGEPPQNFSVARI
;
A
#
# COMPACT_ATOMS: atom_id res chain seq x y z
N MET A 1 5.20 -26.20 -25.56
CA MET A 1 4.97 -26.53 -24.14
C MET A 1 4.63 -25.23 -23.41
N PRO A 2 3.36 -24.93 -23.13
CA PRO A 2 2.99 -23.68 -22.47
C PRO A 2 3.37 -23.73 -20.99
N SER A 3 4.00 -22.66 -20.53
CA SER A 3 4.51 -22.48 -19.18
C SER A 3 3.39 -22.54 -18.14
N ARG A 4 3.64 -23.30 -17.08
CA ARG A 4 2.78 -23.41 -15.89
C ARG A 4 2.49 -22.02 -15.33
N ALA A 5 1.20 -21.80 -15.07
CA ALA A 5 0.61 -20.62 -14.48
C ALA A 5 1.37 -20.09 -13.26
N HIS A 6 1.52 -18.76 -13.20
CA HIS A 6 1.90 -18.06 -11.99
C HIS A 6 0.85 -18.30 -10.90
N ALA A 7 1.32 -18.84 -9.76
CA ALA A 7 0.72 -18.89 -8.42
C ALA A 7 -0.80 -19.19 -8.29
N LEU A 8 -1.09 -20.28 -7.58
CA LEU A 8 -2.40 -20.65 -7.00
C LEU A 8 -2.89 -19.62 -5.97
N GLY A 9 -3.32 -18.45 -6.44
CA GLY A 9 -4.00 -17.42 -5.65
C GLY A 9 -5.08 -16.78 -6.50
N THR A 10 -6.34 -16.85 -6.05
CA THR A 10 -7.52 -16.35 -6.76
C THR A 10 -7.39 -14.85 -7.03
N ALA A 11 -7.06 -14.49 -8.26
CA ALA A 11 -6.82 -13.11 -8.71
C ALA A 11 -8.15 -12.29 -8.80
N CYS A 12 -8.06 -10.96 -8.84
CA CYS A 12 -9.17 -9.99 -8.67
C CYS A 12 -10.09 -9.87 -9.91
N HIS A 13 -10.81 -10.95 -10.18
CA HIS A 13 -11.34 -11.24 -11.50
C HIS A 13 -12.67 -11.94 -11.37
N VAL A 14 -13.71 -11.33 -11.94
CA VAL A 14 -15.08 -11.87 -11.90
C VAL A 14 -15.37 -12.55 -13.22
N ARG A 15 -15.71 -13.84 -13.16
CA ARG A 15 -16.24 -14.60 -14.28
C ARG A 15 -17.75 -14.74 -14.14
N CYS A 16 -18.50 -14.25 -15.12
CA CYS A 16 -19.95 -14.39 -15.16
C CYS A 16 -20.41 -15.80 -15.59
N ARG A 17 -19.53 -16.64 -16.16
CA ARG A 17 -19.80 -18.05 -16.51
C ARG A 17 -19.36 -19.01 -15.40
N GLY A 18 -20.13 -19.12 -14.33
CA GLY A 18 -20.02 -20.19 -13.32
C GLY A 18 -18.72 -20.24 -12.51
N GLY A 19 -18.77 -19.77 -11.26
CA GLY A 19 -18.00 -20.38 -10.15
C GLY A 19 -16.64 -19.80 -9.78
N ALA A 20 -16.14 -18.72 -10.40
CA ALA A 20 -14.90 -18.09 -9.95
C ALA A 20 -15.11 -16.61 -9.63
N TYR A 21 -15.13 -16.30 -8.33
CA TYR A 21 -15.11 -14.95 -7.77
C TYR A 21 -13.85 -14.86 -6.92
N GLY A 22 -12.81 -14.19 -7.42
CA GLY A 22 -11.62 -13.84 -6.65
C GLY A 22 -11.52 -12.33 -6.57
N CYS A 23 -11.27 -11.76 -5.39
CA CYS A 23 -11.05 -10.34 -5.22
C CYS A 23 -9.66 -10.16 -4.58
N LEU A 24 -8.89 -9.17 -5.06
CA LEU A 24 -7.70 -8.58 -4.44
C LEU A 24 -6.31 -9.24 -4.61
N ALA A 25 -6.17 -10.47 -5.12
CA ALA A 25 -4.87 -11.16 -4.99
C ALA A 25 -3.79 -10.76 -6.02
N TYR A 26 -4.14 -10.25 -7.21
CA TYR A 26 -3.19 -9.91 -8.27
C TYR A 26 -3.35 -8.46 -8.74
N PRO A 27 -2.30 -7.62 -8.66
CA PRO A 27 -2.37 -6.19 -9.00
C PRO A 27 -2.02 -5.94 -10.47
N GLY A 28 -2.70 -6.63 -11.38
CA GLY A 28 -2.49 -6.55 -12.84
C GLY A 28 -3.60 -7.27 -13.61
N THR A 29 -3.56 -7.14 -14.94
CA THR A 29 -4.46 -7.85 -15.87
C THR A 29 -4.16 -9.36 -15.86
N THR A 30 -5.18 -10.22 -15.93
CA THR A 30 -4.94 -11.66 -16.18
C THR A 30 -4.45 -11.92 -17.59
N GLY A 31 -4.80 -11.06 -18.55
CA GLY A 31 -4.64 -11.34 -19.97
C GLY A 31 -5.50 -12.50 -20.47
N ALA A 32 -6.49 -12.94 -19.69
CA ALA A 32 -7.33 -14.09 -19.99
C ALA A 32 -8.66 -13.68 -20.64
N ASP A 33 -9.14 -14.51 -21.57
CA ASP A 33 -10.43 -14.35 -22.25
C ASP A 33 -11.63 -14.83 -21.42
N PHE A 34 -11.36 -15.56 -20.33
CA PHE A 34 -12.38 -16.16 -19.47
C PHE A 34 -12.70 -15.35 -18.20
N ILE A 35 -12.08 -14.18 -18.04
CA ILE A 35 -12.40 -13.22 -16.98
C ILE A 35 -13.05 -11.99 -17.61
N ASP A 36 -14.23 -11.63 -17.12
CA ASP A 36 -15.03 -10.55 -17.72
C ASP A 36 -14.70 -9.18 -17.12
N TYR A 37 -14.47 -9.10 -15.80
CA TYR A 37 -14.30 -7.83 -15.08
C TYR A 37 -13.13 -7.82 -14.11
N VAL A 38 -12.56 -6.62 -13.91
CA VAL A 38 -11.65 -6.27 -12.83
C VAL A 38 -12.32 -5.24 -11.93
N ILE A 39 -12.29 -5.46 -10.62
CA ILE A 39 -12.78 -4.51 -9.62
C ILE A 39 -11.61 -3.63 -9.19
N ALA A 40 -11.79 -2.33 -9.33
CA ALA A 40 -10.79 -1.30 -9.06
C ALA A 40 -11.44 -0.02 -8.52
N ASP A 41 -10.67 1.06 -8.44
CA ASP A 41 -11.15 2.42 -8.21
C ASP A 41 -10.46 3.37 -9.20
N GLU A 42 -10.95 4.61 -9.24
CA GLU A 42 -10.48 5.64 -10.18
C GLU A 42 -8.98 5.95 -10.04
N ILE A 43 -8.42 5.79 -8.83
CA ILE A 43 -7.01 6.09 -8.59
C ILE A 43 -6.14 4.92 -9.02
N VAL A 44 -6.43 3.70 -8.58
CA VAL A 44 -5.58 2.53 -8.83
C VAL A 44 -5.59 2.10 -10.30
N LEU A 45 -6.75 2.23 -10.96
CA LEU A 45 -6.94 1.87 -12.36
C LEU A 45 -7.89 2.86 -13.05
N PRO A 46 -7.41 4.02 -13.51
CA PRO A 46 -8.23 4.97 -14.25
C PRO A 46 -8.80 4.33 -15.53
N LEU A 47 -9.97 4.79 -16.00
CA LEU A 47 -10.63 4.23 -17.20
C LEU A 47 -9.80 4.40 -18.48
N ASP A 48 -8.91 5.39 -18.53
CA ASP A 48 -7.98 5.59 -19.66
C ASP A 48 -6.96 4.45 -19.82
N GLN A 49 -6.80 3.60 -18.80
CA GLN A 49 -5.94 2.41 -18.84
C GLN A 49 -6.63 1.20 -19.46
N GLN A 50 -7.92 1.28 -19.84
CA GLN A 50 -8.65 0.17 -20.47
C GLN A 50 -7.90 -0.52 -21.61
N PRO A 51 -7.14 0.18 -22.49
CA PRO A 51 -6.38 -0.48 -23.56
C PRO A 51 -5.34 -1.50 -23.09
N PHE A 52 -4.90 -1.43 -21.82
CA PHE A 52 -3.89 -2.33 -21.24
C PHE A 52 -4.51 -3.50 -20.45
N TRP A 53 -5.85 -3.61 -20.43
CA TRP A 53 -6.58 -4.60 -19.64
C TRP A 53 -7.53 -5.41 -20.53
N SER A 54 -7.49 -6.74 -20.34
CA SER A 54 -8.42 -7.66 -21.01
C SER A 54 -9.82 -7.56 -20.42
N GLU A 55 -9.89 -7.40 -19.10
CA GLU A 55 -11.09 -7.29 -18.31
C GLU A 55 -11.72 -5.90 -18.44
N LYS A 56 -13.03 -5.82 -18.26
CA LYS A 56 -13.73 -4.54 -18.14
C LYS A 56 -13.59 -3.96 -16.75
N ILE A 57 -13.27 -2.66 -16.70
CA ILE A 57 -12.98 -1.96 -15.46
C ILE A 57 -14.29 -1.62 -14.75
N VAL A 58 -14.40 -2.06 -13.49
CA VAL A 58 -15.48 -1.69 -12.59
C VAL A 58 -14.93 -0.86 -11.45
N HIS A 59 -15.35 0.39 -11.37
CA HIS A 59 -14.94 1.30 -10.30
C HIS A 59 -15.86 1.19 -9.09
N LEU A 60 -15.27 0.84 -7.95
CA LEU A 60 -15.86 1.14 -6.65
C LEU A 60 -15.66 2.63 -6.32
N PRO A 61 -16.57 3.24 -5.54
CA PRO A 61 -16.63 4.70 -5.41
C PRO A 61 -15.54 5.33 -4.54
N ASP A 62 -14.90 4.54 -3.67
CA ASP A 62 -13.97 5.00 -2.64
C ASP A 62 -12.59 4.31 -2.76
N CYS A 63 -12.53 2.99 -2.58
CA CYS A 63 -11.30 2.20 -2.70
C CYS A 63 -11.63 0.78 -3.16
N TYR A 64 -10.76 0.19 -3.99
CA TYR A 64 -10.89 -1.21 -4.40
C TYR A 64 -10.54 -2.21 -3.28
N GLN A 65 -9.67 -1.81 -2.35
CA GLN A 65 -9.15 -2.69 -1.30
C GLN A 65 -10.06 -2.71 -0.07
N VAL A 66 -10.56 -3.89 0.30
CA VAL A 66 -11.23 -4.09 1.58
C VAL A 66 -10.21 -4.19 2.72
N ASN A 67 -10.51 -3.56 3.84
CA ASN A 67 -9.71 -3.67 5.06
C ASN A 67 -10.59 -4.11 6.24
N ASP A 68 -10.08 -5.04 7.04
CA ASP A 68 -10.76 -5.51 8.24
C ASP A 68 -10.54 -4.52 9.40
N THR A 69 -11.65 -3.99 9.88
CA THR A 69 -11.75 -3.02 10.98
C THR A 69 -11.65 -3.66 12.36
N LYS A 70 -11.75 -4.99 12.44
CA LYS A 70 -11.70 -5.76 13.68
C LYS A 70 -10.30 -6.32 13.97
N ARG A 71 -9.31 -6.00 13.13
CA ARG A 71 -7.92 -6.45 13.31
C ARG A 71 -7.38 -5.98 14.66
N PRO A 72 -7.08 -6.91 15.59
CA PRO A 72 -6.61 -6.54 16.90
C PRO A 72 -5.21 -5.95 16.80
N ILE A 73 -4.99 -4.83 17.49
CA ILE A 73 -3.67 -4.27 17.72
C ILE A 73 -3.33 -4.59 19.17
N ALA A 74 -2.14 -5.14 19.44
CA ALA A 74 -1.74 -5.43 20.81
C ALA A 74 -1.76 -4.13 21.65
N GLU A 75 -2.26 -4.22 22.89
CA GLU A 75 -2.33 -3.07 23.81
C GLU A 75 -0.93 -2.58 24.14
N ARG A 76 -0.04 -3.51 24.48
CA ARG A 76 1.37 -3.23 24.72
C ARG A 76 2.06 -2.84 23.42
N THR A 77 2.64 -1.64 23.41
CA THR A 77 3.60 -1.23 22.39
C THR A 77 5.00 -1.62 22.88
N PRO A 78 5.82 -2.33 22.08
CA PRO A 78 7.20 -2.60 22.47
C PRO A 78 7.97 -1.28 22.59
N THR A 79 9.05 -1.28 23.37
CA THR A 79 9.97 -0.14 23.45
C THR A 79 10.84 -0.03 22.20
N ARG A 80 11.42 1.15 21.96
CA ARG A 80 12.39 1.35 20.88
C ARG A 80 13.59 0.41 21.02
N ARG A 81 14.13 0.27 22.24
CA ARG A 81 15.22 -0.67 22.55
C ARG A 81 14.90 -2.12 22.20
N GLU A 82 13.69 -2.60 22.52
CA GLU A 82 13.25 -3.97 22.17
C GLU A 82 13.17 -4.19 20.65
N CYS A 83 12.98 -3.12 19.89
CA CYS A 83 12.95 -3.14 18.42
C CYS A 83 14.31 -2.84 17.77
N GLY A 84 15.38 -2.65 18.55
CA GLY A 84 16.69 -2.25 18.04
C GLY A 84 16.74 -0.81 17.50
N LEU A 85 15.77 0.02 17.86
CA LEU A 85 15.68 1.43 17.45
C LEU A 85 16.38 2.34 18.48
N PRO A 86 16.92 3.49 18.05
CA PRO A 86 17.48 4.47 18.96
C PRO A 86 16.36 5.15 19.79
N GLU A 87 16.65 5.46 21.06
CA GLU A 87 15.70 6.10 21.98
C GLU A 87 15.22 7.49 21.48
N ARG A 88 16.05 8.16 20.68
CA ARG A 88 15.74 9.46 20.05
C ARG A 88 16.07 9.40 18.56
N GLY A 89 15.50 10.32 17.80
CA GLY A 89 15.69 10.41 16.36
C GLY A 89 14.49 9.92 15.56
N PHE A 90 14.45 10.35 14.31
CA PHE A 90 13.33 10.09 13.40
C PHE A 90 13.40 8.66 12.84
N VAL A 91 12.31 7.92 12.88
CA VAL A 91 12.25 6.55 12.37
C VAL A 91 11.49 6.52 11.05
N PHE A 92 12.22 6.53 9.95
CA PHE A 92 11.67 6.15 8.65
C PHE A 92 11.40 4.65 8.65
N CYS A 93 10.25 4.22 8.16
CA CYS A 93 9.84 2.81 8.16
C CYS A 93 9.49 2.36 6.75
N SER A 94 9.96 1.19 6.33
CA SER A 94 9.43 0.49 5.15
C SER A 94 9.40 -1.00 5.40
N PHE A 95 8.26 -1.53 5.82
CA PHE A 95 8.06 -2.97 6.02
C PHE A 95 7.64 -3.70 4.74
N ASN A 96 8.01 -3.16 3.58
CA ASN A 96 7.81 -3.80 2.30
C ASN A 96 8.75 -5.01 2.12
N ASN A 97 8.35 -5.93 1.24
CA ASN A 97 9.24 -7.00 0.80
C ASN A 97 10.47 -6.41 0.08
N THR A 98 11.63 -7.03 0.27
CA THR A 98 12.91 -6.46 -0.18
C THR A 98 13.00 -6.30 -1.69
N TYR A 99 12.34 -7.16 -2.47
CA TYR A 99 12.28 -7.05 -3.94
C TYR A 99 11.58 -5.78 -4.45
N LYS A 100 10.84 -5.05 -3.59
CA LYS A 100 10.21 -3.76 -3.95
C LYS A 100 11.16 -2.57 -3.81
N ILE A 101 12.30 -2.76 -3.15
CA ILE A 101 13.30 -1.71 -2.93
C ILE A 101 14.21 -1.68 -4.15
N THR A 102 14.05 -0.64 -4.97
CA THR A 102 14.89 -0.43 -6.16
C THR A 102 16.07 0.49 -5.84
N PRO A 103 17.18 0.43 -6.59
CA PRO A 103 18.33 1.30 -6.36
C PRO A 103 17.98 2.80 -6.34
N PRO A 104 17.19 3.36 -7.29
CA PRO A 104 16.84 4.78 -7.27
C PRO A 104 16.07 5.21 -6.02
N LEU A 105 15.18 4.33 -5.51
CA LEU A 105 14.44 4.61 -4.31
C LEU A 105 15.33 4.50 -3.06
N PHE A 106 16.22 3.52 -3.04
CA PHE A 106 17.19 3.37 -1.96
C PHE A 106 18.14 4.57 -1.90
N ASP A 107 18.57 5.12 -3.04
CA ASP A 107 19.38 6.33 -3.10
C ASP A 107 18.68 7.52 -2.40
N ILE A 108 17.38 7.69 -2.62
CA ILE A 108 16.57 8.71 -1.92
C ILE A 108 16.56 8.46 -0.41
N TRP A 109 16.32 7.22 0.02
CA TRP A 109 16.29 6.90 1.45
C TRP A 109 17.64 7.17 2.12
N ILE A 110 18.74 6.84 1.45
CA ILE A 110 20.09 7.18 1.92
C ILE A 110 20.31 8.69 1.96
N GLY A 111 19.85 9.44 0.94
CA GLY A 111 19.84 10.90 0.94
C GLY A 111 19.09 11.50 2.12
N LEU A 112 17.93 10.93 2.48
CA LEU A 112 17.16 11.33 3.67
C LEU A 112 17.93 11.06 4.96
N LEU A 113 18.58 9.90 5.09
CA LEU A 113 19.41 9.60 6.26
C LEU A 113 20.58 10.58 6.39
N HIS A 114 21.22 11.00 5.30
CA HIS A 114 22.25 12.05 5.33
C HIS A 114 21.69 13.40 5.79
N LYS A 115 20.50 13.78 5.31
CA LYS A 115 19.90 15.11 5.57
C LYS A 115 19.19 15.24 6.93
N VAL A 116 18.88 14.11 7.58
CA VAL A 116 18.19 14.04 8.88
C VAL A 116 19.08 13.30 9.87
N GLU A 117 19.87 14.04 10.63
CA GLU A 117 20.82 13.51 11.62
C GLU A 117 20.10 12.68 12.70
N GLY A 118 20.72 11.57 13.10
CA GLY A 118 20.17 10.65 14.10
C GLY A 118 18.94 9.86 13.64
N SER A 119 18.47 10.03 12.41
CA SER A 119 17.38 9.20 11.87
C SER A 119 17.83 7.79 11.52
N VAL A 120 16.91 6.85 11.49
CA VAL A 120 17.15 5.47 11.06
C VAL A 120 16.12 5.03 10.03
N LEU A 121 16.51 4.07 9.20
CA LEU A 121 15.62 3.39 8.28
C LEU A 121 15.31 2.00 8.84
N TRP A 122 14.04 1.77 9.15
CA TRP A 122 13.55 0.54 9.73
C TRP A 122 12.87 -0.33 8.67
N LEU A 123 13.50 -1.46 8.34
CA LEU A 123 13.11 -2.35 7.27
C LEU A 123 12.59 -3.69 7.81
N PHE A 124 11.78 -4.39 7.02
CA PHE A 124 11.41 -5.76 7.36
C PHE A 124 12.58 -6.72 7.06
N ARG A 125 12.91 -7.61 8.01
CA ARG A 125 13.91 -8.65 7.78
C ARG A 125 13.29 -9.78 6.95
N ASP A 126 13.50 -9.72 5.65
CA ASP A 126 13.04 -10.74 4.71
C ASP A 126 13.95 -11.98 4.75
N ASN A 127 15.23 -11.80 4.45
CA ASN A 127 16.24 -12.85 4.50
C ASN A 127 17.63 -12.27 4.77
N ALA A 128 18.56 -13.12 5.22
CA ALA A 128 19.90 -12.70 5.61
C ALA A 128 20.75 -12.15 4.45
N ALA A 129 20.52 -12.59 3.21
CA ALA A 129 21.25 -12.08 2.05
C ALA A 129 20.83 -10.65 1.72
N ALA A 130 19.52 -10.38 1.70
CA ALA A 130 18.99 -9.04 1.47
C ALA A 130 19.46 -8.04 2.55
N GLU A 131 19.46 -8.46 3.83
CA GLU A 131 19.99 -7.62 4.91
C GLU A 131 21.48 -7.26 4.69
N ARG A 132 22.32 -8.26 4.38
CA ARG A 132 23.76 -8.01 4.12
C ARG A 132 23.95 -7.07 2.93
N ASN A 133 23.22 -7.29 1.84
CA ASN A 133 23.34 -6.48 0.63
C ASN A 133 22.91 -5.03 0.92
N LEU A 134 21.77 -4.82 1.59
CA LEU A 134 21.30 -3.46 1.94
C LEU A 134 22.28 -2.72 2.86
N ARG A 135 22.91 -3.43 3.81
CA ARG A 135 23.96 -2.84 4.65
C ARG A 135 25.21 -2.48 3.85
N GLN A 136 25.63 -3.34 2.90
CA GLN A 136 26.75 -3.04 2.01
C GLN A 136 26.46 -1.84 1.09
N GLU A 137 25.26 -1.77 0.53
CA GLU A 137 24.82 -0.64 -0.30
C GLU A 137 24.75 0.67 0.52
N ALA A 138 24.39 0.61 1.80
CA ALA A 138 24.43 1.76 2.71
C ALA A 138 25.88 2.21 2.97
N ILE A 139 26.79 1.28 3.26
CA ILE A 139 28.23 1.56 3.45
C ILE A 139 28.82 2.21 2.19
N ALA A 140 28.51 1.66 1.00
CA ALA A 140 28.99 2.19 -0.28
C ALA A 140 28.54 3.64 -0.54
N ARG A 141 27.45 4.08 0.10
CA ARG A 141 26.91 5.45 0.02
C ARG A 141 27.25 6.30 1.26
N GLY A 142 28.16 5.84 2.10
CA GLY A 142 28.66 6.59 3.25
C GLY A 142 27.69 6.65 4.44
N ILE A 143 26.72 5.75 4.53
CA ILE A 143 25.85 5.61 5.71
C ILE A 143 26.38 4.51 6.62
N ASP A 144 26.47 4.81 7.92
CA ASP A 144 26.72 3.77 8.93
C ASP A 144 25.64 2.68 8.83
N PRO A 145 26.02 1.41 8.57
CA PRO A 145 25.07 0.32 8.43
C PRO A 145 24.18 0.13 9.68
N SER A 146 24.60 0.60 10.86
CA SER A 146 23.78 0.57 12.08
C SER A 146 22.49 1.40 11.98
N ARG A 147 22.46 2.40 11.08
CA ARG A 147 21.27 3.22 10.79
C ARG A 147 20.20 2.49 9.98
N LEU A 148 20.53 1.32 9.44
CA LEU A 148 19.55 0.37 8.90
C LEU A 148 19.21 -0.66 9.97
N VAL A 149 18.00 -0.56 10.50
CA VAL A 149 17.45 -1.46 11.53
C VAL A 149 16.52 -2.46 10.84
N PHE A 150 16.59 -3.73 11.20
CA PHE A 150 15.80 -4.79 10.57
C PHE A 150 14.86 -5.43 11.59
N ALA A 151 13.55 -5.37 11.29
CA ALA A 151 12.49 -5.88 12.15
C ALA A 151 12.17 -7.35 11.81
N ASP A 152 12.17 -8.21 12.82
CA ASP A 152 11.84 -9.63 12.66
C ASP A 152 10.35 -9.87 12.42
N ARG A 153 10.00 -11.11 12.07
CA ARG A 153 8.60 -11.51 11.95
C ARG A 153 7.96 -11.63 13.34
N LEU A 154 6.77 -11.06 13.50
CA LEU A 154 5.98 -11.11 14.73
C LEU A 154 4.56 -11.60 14.41
N LYS A 155 3.77 -11.89 15.45
CA LYS A 155 2.33 -12.10 15.28
C LYS A 155 1.69 -10.80 14.80
N LEU A 156 0.59 -10.89 14.06
CA LEU A 156 -0.05 -9.73 13.44
C LEU A 156 -0.33 -8.58 14.43
N ALA A 157 -0.91 -8.88 15.60
CA ALA A 157 -1.24 -7.85 16.59
C ALA A 157 -0.01 -7.09 17.13
N GLU A 158 1.10 -7.80 17.32
CA GLU A 158 2.39 -7.24 17.77
C GLU A 158 3.08 -6.47 16.64
N HIS A 159 2.98 -6.99 15.41
CA HIS A 159 3.45 -6.31 14.19
C HIS A 159 2.72 -4.97 13.98
N LEU A 160 1.41 -4.93 14.15
CA LEU A 160 0.64 -3.69 14.11
C LEU A 160 1.06 -2.75 15.26
N ALA A 161 1.19 -3.27 16.49
CA ALA A 161 1.57 -2.44 17.64
C ALA A 161 2.93 -1.76 17.45
N ARG A 162 3.94 -2.45 16.89
CA ARG A 162 5.28 -1.86 16.69
C ARG A 162 5.32 -0.71 15.68
N HIS A 163 4.37 -0.63 14.73
CA HIS A 163 4.31 0.49 13.79
C HIS A 163 4.11 1.84 14.50
N ARG A 164 3.57 1.85 15.74
CA ARG A 164 3.47 3.07 16.56
C ARG A 164 4.83 3.73 16.85
N LEU A 165 5.92 2.98 16.77
CA LEU A 165 7.29 3.48 16.99
C LEU A 165 7.89 4.18 15.78
N ALA A 166 7.32 3.97 14.58
CA ALA A 166 7.75 4.62 13.36
C ALA A 166 7.17 6.05 13.26
N ASP A 167 7.88 6.91 12.54
CA ASP A 167 7.49 8.30 12.33
C ASP A 167 6.82 8.54 10.98
N LEU A 168 7.40 7.99 9.92
CA LEU A 168 6.88 8.06 8.57
C LEU A 168 7.10 6.73 7.85
N PHE A 169 6.06 6.20 7.22
CA PHE A 169 6.18 5.05 6.35
C PHE A 169 6.54 5.51 4.92
N LEU A 170 7.69 5.04 4.43
CA LEU A 170 8.19 5.28 3.10
C LEU A 170 7.75 4.14 2.17
N ASP A 171 6.85 4.46 1.25
CA ASP A 171 6.38 3.50 0.26
C ASP A 171 7.37 3.30 -0.90
N THR A 172 7.17 2.26 -1.70
CA THR A 172 8.05 1.82 -2.78
C THR A 172 7.46 2.03 -4.18
N LEU A 173 8.33 2.22 -5.17
CA LEU A 173 8.00 2.34 -6.60
C LEU A 173 8.98 1.46 -7.40
N PRO A 174 8.55 0.71 -8.44
CA PRO A 174 7.26 0.74 -9.15
C PRO A 174 6.16 -0.15 -8.54
N TYR A 175 6.40 -0.75 -7.37
CA TYR A 175 5.43 -1.62 -6.73
C TYR A 175 5.20 -1.10 -5.31
N ASN A 176 4.03 -0.52 -5.06
CA ASN A 176 3.66 0.04 -3.76
C ASN A 176 3.45 -1.03 -2.68
N ALA A 177 3.44 -0.57 -1.45
CA ALA A 177 2.83 -1.21 -0.31
C ALA A 177 1.33 -1.36 -0.56
N HIS A 178 0.83 -2.57 -0.33
CA HIS A 178 -0.59 -2.88 -0.46
C HIS A 178 -1.13 -3.08 0.95
N THR A 179 -1.10 -4.31 1.46
CA THR A 179 -1.51 -4.64 2.84
C THR A 179 -0.66 -3.91 3.89
N THR A 180 0.64 -3.75 3.64
CA THR A 180 1.55 -3.04 4.56
C THR A 180 1.21 -1.55 4.69
N ALA A 181 0.73 -0.91 3.63
CA ALA A 181 0.25 0.48 3.71
C ALA A 181 -1.05 0.56 4.51
N SER A 182 -1.98 -0.37 4.30
CA SER A 182 -3.22 -0.37 5.06
C SER A 182 -3.00 -0.71 6.54
N ASP A 183 -2.00 -1.52 6.87
CA ASP A 183 -1.54 -1.78 8.24
C ASP A 183 -0.98 -0.51 8.90
N ALA A 184 -0.09 0.21 8.21
CA ALA A 184 0.45 1.48 8.70
C ALA A 184 -0.66 2.51 8.94
N LEU A 185 -1.55 2.71 7.98
CA LEU A 185 -2.67 3.64 8.12
C LEU A 185 -3.62 3.24 9.25
N TRP A 186 -3.87 1.93 9.44
CA TRP A 186 -4.75 1.42 10.50
C TRP A 186 -4.24 1.76 11.91
N VAL A 187 -2.92 1.78 12.10
CA VAL A 187 -2.31 2.10 13.40
C VAL A 187 -2.04 3.61 13.59
N GLY A 188 -2.35 4.44 12.58
CA GLY A 188 -2.13 5.88 12.60
C GLY A 188 -0.72 6.32 12.20
N LEU A 189 0.02 5.50 11.45
CA LEU A 189 1.31 5.85 10.86
C LEU A 189 1.09 6.47 9.47
N PRO A 190 1.49 7.73 9.23
CA PRO A 190 1.42 8.35 7.91
C PRO A 190 2.23 7.57 6.87
N VAL A 191 1.65 7.37 5.69
CA VAL A 191 2.29 6.71 4.54
C VAL A 191 2.55 7.77 3.47
N LEU A 192 3.78 7.87 3.01
CA LEU A 192 4.17 8.68 1.86
C LEU A 192 4.38 7.76 0.66
N THR A 193 3.73 8.06 -0.48
CA THR A 193 3.86 7.27 -1.71
C THR A 193 4.07 8.15 -2.93
N CYS A 194 4.54 7.53 -4.02
CA CYS A 194 4.66 8.13 -5.34
C CYS A 194 3.81 7.32 -6.32
N LEU A 195 2.94 7.98 -7.08
CA LEU A 195 2.15 7.34 -8.12
C LEU A 195 3.02 6.94 -9.30
N GLY A 196 2.96 5.67 -9.67
CA GLY A 196 3.44 5.19 -10.97
C GLY A 196 2.33 5.08 -12.01
N LYS A 197 2.67 4.39 -13.10
CA LYS A 197 1.77 4.14 -14.23
C LYS A 197 0.98 2.83 -14.08
N ALA A 198 1.60 1.79 -13.51
CA ALA A 198 0.97 0.49 -13.35
C ALA A 198 0.03 0.46 -12.12
N PHE A 199 -0.96 -0.44 -12.13
CA PHE A 199 -1.85 -0.68 -11.00
C PHE A 199 -1.09 -0.88 -9.68
N ALA A 200 -0.09 -1.77 -9.68
CA ALA A 200 0.73 -2.07 -8.51
C ALA A 200 1.46 -0.83 -7.94
N ALA A 201 1.64 0.20 -8.75
CA ALA A 201 2.31 1.46 -8.41
C ALA A 201 1.35 2.58 -7.95
N ARG A 202 0.05 2.26 -7.77
CA ARG A 202 -1.00 3.23 -7.48
C ARG A 202 -1.87 2.83 -6.27
N VAL A 203 -1.64 1.65 -5.70
CA VAL A 203 -2.43 1.10 -4.60
C VAL A 203 -2.35 2.01 -3.36
N ALA A 204 -1.15 2.37 -2.90
CA ALA A 204 -1.03 3.21 -1.72
C ALA A 204 -1.65 4.59 -1.94
N GLY A 205 -1.60 5.10 -3.18
CA GLY A 205 -2.32 6.32 -3.59
C GLY A 205 -3.83 6.20 -3.38
N SER A 206 -4.45 5.11 -3.86
CA SER A 206 -5.87 4.83 -3.63
C SER A 206 -6.21 4.78 -2.13
N LEU A 207 -5.39 4.09 -1.32
CA LEU A 207 -5.59 4.02 0.14
C LEU A 207 -5.53 5.40 0.80
N LEU A 208 -4.57 6.24 0.40
CA LEU A 208 -4.41 7.60 0.94
C LEU A 208 -5.57 8.51 0.55
N HIS A 209 -6.10 8.39 -0.67
CA HIS A 209 -7.33 9.09 -1.05
C HIS A 209 -8.52 8.63 -0.19
N ALA A 210 -8.68 7.32 0.00
CA ALA A 210 -9.81 6.74 0.74
C ALA A 210 -9.74 7.00 2.26
N VAL A 211 -8.56 7.27 2.83
CA VAL A 211 -8.40 7.71 4.22
C VAL A 211 -8.39 9.23 4.37
N GLY A 212 -8.51 9.98 3.26
CA GLY A 212 -8.59 11.45 3.27
C GLY A 212 -7.26 12.15 3.48
N LEU A 213 -6.16 11.59 2.98
CA LEU A 213 -4.80 12.18 2.96
C LEU A 213 -4.17 12.20 1.55
N PRO A 214 -4.85 12.73 0.52
CA PRO A 214 -4.29 12.80 -0.85
C PRO A 214 -2.98 13.61 -0.93
N GLU A 215 -2.69 14.48 0.04
CA GLU A 215 -1.49 15.31 0.09
C GLU A 215 -0.19 14.50 0.32
N LEU A 216 -0.30 13.24 0.76
CA LEU A 216 0.83 12.33 0.91
C LEU A 216 1.09 11.48 -0.35
N VAL A 217 0.43 11.82 -1.46
CA VAL A 217 0.56 11.14 -2.76
C VAL A 217 1.33 12.05 -3.71
N THR A 218 2.59 11.71 -3.99
CA THR A 218 3.45 12.47 -4.92
C THR A 218 3.36 11.91 -6.33
N LYS A 219 3.83 12.68 -7.32
CA LYS A 219 3.79 12.31 -8.75
C LYS A 219 5.18 12.12 -9.35
N SER A 220 6.23 12.40 -8.59
CA SER A 220 7.62 12.15 -8.96
C SER A 220 8.46 11.74 -7.74
N LEU A 221 9.62 11.15 -8.01
CA LEU A 221 10.58 10.79 -6.96
C LEU A 221 11.21 12.04 -6.30
N ASP A 222 11.35 13.14 -7.05
CA ASP A 222 11.84 14.41 -6.49
C ASP A 222 10.84 15.01 -5.49
N GLU A 223 9.54 15.01 -5.84
CA GLU A 223 8.47 15.41 -4.92
C GLU A 223 8.40 14.49 -3.70
N TYR A 224 8.59 13.18 -3.91
CA TYR A 224 8.64 12.18 -2.85
C TYR A 224 9.76 12.49 -1.85
N GLU A 225 10.99 12.70 -2.33
CA GLU A 225 12.13 13.04 -1.47
C GLU A 225 11.89 14.36 -0.72
N ALA A 226 11.43 15.40 -1.44
CA ALA A 226 11.19 16.70 -0.86
C ALA A 226 10.13 16.64 0.25
N LEU A 227 9.03 15.92 0.03
CA LEU A 227 7.97 15.77 1.01
C LEU A 227 8.42 14.89 2.20
N ALA A 228 9.16 13.81 1.97
CA ALA A 228 9.73 13.00 3.03
C ALA A 228 10.62 13.83 3.96
N LEU A 229 11.50 14.66 3.37
CA LEU A 229 12.40 15.53 4.11
C LEU A 229 11.62 16.60 4.88
N LYS A 230 10.60 17.20 4.26
CA LYS A 230 9.73 18.18 4.91
C LYS A 230 9.05 17.59 6.15
N LEU A 231 8.44 16.42 6.00
CA LEU A 231 7.77 15.72 7.10
C LEU A 231 8.73 15.35 8.24
N ALA A 232 9.98 15.03 7.92
CA ALA A 232 11.00 14.72 8.91
C ALA A 232 11.50 15.96 9.68
N ARG A 233 11.42 17.15 9.08
CA ARG A 233 11.89 18.43 9.66
C ARG A 233 10.78 19.28 10.29
N GLU A 234 9.52 18.99 10.01
CA GLU A 234 8.37 19.73 10.53
C GLU A 234 7.47 18.83 11.41
N PRO A 235 7.83 18.62 12.70
CA PRO A 235 7.08 17.73 13.60
C PRO A 235 5.60 18.08 13.74
N LEU A 236 5.25 19.37 13.70
CA LEU A 236 3.85 19.82 13.80
C LEU A 236 3.04 19.42 12.57
N LEU A 237 3.64 19.45 11.37
CA LEU A 237 2.99 19.00 10.15
C LEU A 237 2.74 17.49 10.22
N LEU A 238 3.74 16.70 10.60
CA LEU A 238 3.59 15.26 10.77
C LEU A 238 2.54 14.90 11.84
N LEU A 239 2.54 15.62 12.96
CA LEU A 239 1.54 15.46 14.01
C LEU A 239 0.13 15.75 13.48
N SER A 240 -0.05 16.77 12.64
CA SER A 240 -1.35 17.08 12.03
C SER A 240 -1.88 15.91 11.19
N TYR A 241 -1.01 15.22 10.44
CA TYR A 241 -1.40 14.02 9.67
C TYR A 241 -1.75 12.85 10.59
N ARG A 242 -1.01 12.63 11.68
CA ARG A 242 -1.35 11.61 12.68
C ARG A 242 -2.70 11.88 13.35
N SER A 243 -2.99 13.13 13.70
CA SER A 243 -4.29 13.53 14.26
C SER A 243 -5.43 13.32 13.26
N ARG A 244 -5.23 13.67 11.98
CA ARG A 244 -6.20 13.37 10.91
C ARG A 244 -6.42 11.87 10.76
N LEU A 245 -5.37 11.04 10.75
CA LEU A 245 -5.51 9.58 10.67
C LEU A 245 -6.29 9.01 11.87
N ALA A 246 -5.99 9.48 13.08
CA ALA A 246 -6.69 9.02 14.28
C ALA A 246 -8.20 9.28 14.20
N LYS A 247 -8.60 10.47 13.70
CA LYS A 247 -10.01 10.80 13.44
C LYS A 247 -10.59 9.96 12.30
N ASN A 248 -9.86 9.88 11.19
CA ASN A 248 -10.33 9.23 9.96
C ASN A 248 -10.44 7.71 10.09
N ARG A 249 -9.73 7.08 11.04
CA ARG A 249 -9.78 5.64 11.27
C ARG A 249 -11.19 5.10 11.49
N SER A 250 -12.07 5.86 12.15
CA SER A 250 -13.46 5.45 12.41
C SER A 250 -14.49 6.05 11.46
N THR A 251 -14.10 7.04 10.64
CA THR A 251 -15.05 7.80 9.80
C THR A 251 -14.80 7.67 8.29
N ALA A 252 -13.57 7.38 7.87
CA ALA A 252 -13.20 7.36 6.47
C ALA A 252 -13.60 6.03 5.79
N PRO A 253 -13.94 6.06 4.48
CA PRO A 253 -14.35 4.86 3.75
C PRO A 253 -13.35 3.71 3.78
N LEU A 254 -12.03 4.00 3.86
CA LEU A 254 -10.98 2.97 3.84
C LEU A 254 -11.19 1.87 4.90
N PHE A 255 -11.71 2.25 6.07
CA PHE A 255 -11.97 1.35 7.20
C PHE A 255 -13.48 1.25 7.48
N ASN A 256 -14.31 1.27 6.43
CA ASN A 256 -15.73 0.99 6.54
C ASN A 256 -16.08 -0.26 5.71
N THR A 257 -15.86 -1.44 6.32
CA THR A 257 -16.09 -2.74 5.66
C THR A 257 -17.55 -2.91 5.22
N GLU A 258 -18.50 -2.37 5.97
CA GLU A 258 -19.93 -2.46 5.63
C GLU A 258 -20.27 -1.63 4.40
N ARG A 259 -19.76 -0.39 4.31
CA ARG A 259 -19.88 0.45 3.12
C ARG A 259 -19.24 -0.21 1.91
N PHE A 260 -18.04 -0.77 2.07
CA PHE A 260 -17.37 -1.53 1.01
C PHE A 260 -18.23 -2.71 0.53
N ARG A 261 -18.80 -3.50 1.45
CA ARG A 261 -19.69 -4.63 1.13
C ARG A 261 -20.87 -4.16 0.28
N GLN A 262 -21.54 -3.08 0.69
CA GLN A 262 -22.69 -2.54 -0.03
C GLN A 262 -22.33 -2.06 -1.45
N HIS A 263 -21.16 -1.43 -1.64
CA HIS A 263 -20.67 -1.05 -2.96
C HIS A 263 -20.32 -2.26 -3.83
N LEU A 264 -19.68 -3.27 -3.24
CA LEU A 264 -19.32 -4.49 -3.94
C LEU A 264 -20.56 -5.27 -4.40
N GLU A 265 -21.58 -5.39 -3.55
CA GLU A 265 -22.85 -6.04 -3.90
C GLU A 265 -23.56 -5.31 -5.04
N ARG A 266 -23.57 -3.96 -5.03
CA ARG A 266 -24.10 -3.17 -6.14
C ARG A 266 -23.32 -3.41 -7.44
N ALA A 267 -22.01 -3.56 -7.36
CA ALA A 267 -21.19 -3.92 -8.52
C ALA A 267 -21.65 -5.27 -9.10
N TYR A 268 -21.81 -6.29 -8.23
CA TYR A 268 -22.27 -7.60 -8.66
C TYR A 268 -23.70 -7.59 -9.24
N HIS A 269 -24.63 -6.85 -8.62
CA HIS A 269 -25.97 -6.68 -9.18
C HIS A 269 -25.92 -6.06 -10.58
N THR A 270 -25.11 -5.03 -10.78
CA THR A 270 -24.93 -4.38 -12.08
C THR A 270 -24.36 -5.36 -13.13
N MET A 271 -23.33 -6.13 -12.78
CA MET A 271 -22.76 -7.17 -13.65
C MET A 271 -23.81 -8.23 -14.03
N LEU A 272 -24.62 -8.66 -13.07
CA LEU A 272 -25.70 -9.64 -13.30
C LEU A 272 -26.79 -9.07 -14.21
N ASP A 273 -27.16 -7.82 -14.04
CA ASP A 273 -28.18 -7.18 -14.86
C ASP A 273 -27.71 -6.97 -16.31
N ILE A 274 -26.46 -6.54 -16.53
CA ILE A 274 -25.83 -6.51 -17.87
C ILE A 274 -25.93 -7.89 -18.53
N LYS A 275 -25.54 -8.94 -17.79
CA LYS A 275 -25.60 -10.32 -18.28
C LYS A 275 -27.04 -10.76 -18.60
N ARG A 276 -28.01 -10.44 -17.75
CA ARG A 276 -29.43 -10.79 -17.94
C ARG A 276 -30.04 -10.12 -19.16
N ARG A 277 -29.57 -8.92 -19.51
CA ARG A 277 -29.96 -8.22 -20.74
C ARG A 277 -29.30 -8.77 -22.00
N GLY A 278 -28.37 -9.72 -21.88
CA GLY A 278 -27.63 -10.28 -23.02
C GLY A 278 -26.56 -9.33 -23.57
N GLU A 279 -26.22 -8.28 -22.83
CA GLU A 279 -25.18 -7.31 -23.21
C GLU A 279 -23.77 -7.87 -22.96
N PRO A 280 -22.77 -7.50 -23.78
CA PRO A 280 -21.38 -7.84 -23.49
C PRO A 280 -20.89 -7.09 -22.24
N PRO A 281 -19.87 -7.61 -21.53
CA PRO A 281 -19.22 -6.89 -20.45
C PRO A 281 -18.77 -5.49 -20.89
N GLN A 282 -19.00 -4.49 -20.04
CA GLN A 282 -18.65 -3.10 -20.27
C GLN A 282 -18.16 -2.42 -19.00
N ASN A 283 -17.40 -1.33 -19.15
CA ASN A 283 -16.91 -0.56 -18.02
C ASN A 283 -18.05 0.18 -17.33
N PHE A 284 -18.01 0.29 -16.01
CA PHE A 284 -18.96 1.13 -15.28
C PHE A 284 -18.42 1.53 -13.90
N SER A 285 -19.02 2.55 -13.32
CA SER A 285 -18.73 3.02 -11.96
C SER A 285 -19.94 2.81 -11.07
N VAL A 286 -19.72 2.26 -9.87
CA VAL A 286 -20.77 2.09 -8.86
C VAL A 286 -21.13 3.46 -8.27
N ALA A 287 -22.42 3.71 -8.04
CA ALA A 287 -22.87 4.94 -7.40
C ALA A 287 -22.57 4.95 -5.89
N ARG A 288 -22.18 6.12 -5.35
CA ARG A 288 -21.95 6.34 -3.91
C ARG A 288 -23.23 6.13 -3.09
N ILE A 289 -23.04 5.81 -1.81
CA ILE A 289 -24.08 5.70 -0.78
C ILE A 289 -23.81 6.66 0.36
#